data_AF-A0A897N1Z5-F1
#
_entry.id   AF-A0A897N1Z5-F1
#
_cell.length_a   1.000
_cell.length_b   1.000
_cell.length_c   1.000
_cell.angle_alpha   90.00
_cell.angle_beta   90.00
_cell.angle_gamma   90.00
#
_symmetry.space_group_name_H-M   'P 1'
#
loop_
_entity.id
_entity.type
_entity.pdbx_description
1 polymer ?
#
loop_
_entity_poly.entity_id
_entity_poly.type
_entity_poly.pdbx_seq_one_letter_code
_entity_poly.pdbx_strand_id
1 'polypeptide(L)'
;MSNQQVEDALLKADRWSKVIALFFAMGMFGLATLLTESFQLSAVVAAFGAIGVRIYVPYHVSVWGEDSGGIASQSYELTGNYHHGAAGIALVVASFAALAALVAGPSVHEIFATGTTSAVYGALGVALAVGAALFVLLRTALPS
;
A
#
# COMPACT_ATOMS: atom_id res chain seq x y z
N MET A 1 -25.45 1.44 -20.42
CA MET A 1 -24.38 0.42 -20.33
C MET A 1 -24.88 -0.68 -19.41
N SER A 2 -24.61 -1.95 -19.71
CA SER A 2 -25.11 -3.05 -18.89
C SER A 2 -24.20 -3.27 -17.69
N ASN A 3 -24.77 -3.69 -16.54
CA ASN A 3 -24.00 -4.05 -15.34
C ASN A 3 -22.88 -5.06 -15.63
N GLN A 4 -23.03 -5.90 -16.66
CA GLN A 4 -22.02 -6.85 -17.12
C GLN A 4 -20.70 -6.19 -17.56
N GLN A 5 -20.74 -5.04 -18.25
CA GLN A 5 -19.51 -4.38 -18.71
C GLN A 5 -18.67 -3.80 -17.54
N VAL A 6 -19.35 -3.28 -16.51
CA VAL A 6 -18.71 -2.77 -15.29
C VAL A 6 -18.08 -3.93 -14.51
N GLU A 7 -18.77 -5.07 -14.42
CA GLU A 7 -18.29 -6.27 -13.73
C GLU A 7 -17.05 -6.87 -14.41
N ASP A 8 -17.03 -6.94 -15.74
CA ASP A 8 -15.88 -7.41 -16.52
C ASP A 8 -14.64 -6.51 -16.36
N ALA A 9 -14.83 -5.18 -16.32
CA ALA A 9 -13.75 -4.22 -16.11
C ALA A 9 -13.10 -4.38 -14.73
N LEU A 10 -13.92 -4.59 -13.68
CA LEU A 10 -13.44 -4.82 -12.31
C LEU A 10 -12.70 -6.16 -12.17
N LEU A 11 -13.21 -7.23 -12.79
CA LEU A 11 -12.53 -8.53 -12.81
C LEU A 11 -11.19 -8.48 -13.56
N LYS A 12 -11.11 -7.67 -14.62
CA LYS A 12 -9.86 -7.40 -15.33
C LYS A 12 -8.89 -6.61 -14.43
N ALA A 13 -9.38 -5.59 -13.73
CA ALA A 13 -8.59 -4.79 -12.80
C ALA A 13 -8.04 -5.63 -11.63
N ASP A 14 -8.84 -6.53 -11.04
CA ASP A 14 -8.37 -7.47 -10.01
C ASP A 14 -7.20 -8.31 -10.54
N ARG A 15 -7.32 -8.87 -11.74
CA ARG A 15 -6.27 -9.69 -12.34
C ARG A 15 -4.97 -8.91 -12.59
N TRP A 16 -5.10 -7.70 -13.14
CA TRP A 16 -3.95 -6.82 -13.38
C TRP A 16 -3.33 -6.32 -12.08
N SER A 17 -4.12 -6.10 -11.03
CA SER A 17 -3.60 -5.69 -9.72
C SER A 17 -2.59 -6.70 -9.15
N LYS A 18 -2.77 -8.00 -9.42
CA LYS A 18 -1.83 -9.06 -8.98
C LYS A 18 -0.49 -8.93 -9.68
N VAL A 19 -0.51 -8.66 -10.98
CA VAL A 19 0.69 -8.48 -11.79
C VAL A 19 1.41 -7.20 -11.40
N ILE A 20 0.69 -6.10 -11.28
CA ILE A 20 1.26 -4.80 -10.87
C ILE A 20 1.84 -4.89 -9.46
N ALA A 21 1.11 -5.49 -8.52
CA ALA A 21 1.59 -5.68 -7.15
C ALA A 21 2.83 -6.57 -7.08
N LEU A 22 2.93 -7.61 -7.92
CA LEU A 22 4.12 -8.45 -8.01
C LEU A 22 5.34 -7.65 -8.47
N PHE A 23 5.24 -6.93 -9.58
CA PHE A 23 6.35 -6.10 -10.06
C PHE A 23 6.70 -4.97 -9.09
N PHE A 24 5.70 -4.37 -8.45
CA PHE A 24 5.91 -3.41 -7.39
C PHE A 24 6.67 -4.02 -6.21
N ALA A 25 6.26 -5.20 -5.73
CA ALA A 25 6.94 -5.92 -4.66
C ALA A 25 8.40 -6.21 -5.01
N MET A 26 8.67 -6.68 -6.23
CA MET A 26 10.03 -6.96 -6.70
C MET A 26 10.89 -5.69 -6.73
N GLY A 27 10.36 -4.60 -7.29
CA GLY A 27 11.07 -3.31 -7.34
C GLY A 27 11.32 -2.73 -5.95
N MET A 28 10.31 -2.77 -5.08
CA MET A 28 10.40 -2.26 -3.72
C MET A 28 11.34 -3.13 -2.86
N PHE A 29 11.31 -4.44 -3.01
CA PHE A 29 12.24 -5.34 -2.34
C PHE A 29 13.68 -5.05 -2.79
N GLY A 30 13.93 -4.98 -4.10
CA GLY A 30 15.24 -4.65 -4.64
C GLY A 30 15.77 -3.32 -4.10
N LEU A 31 14.96 -2.26 -4.16
CA LEU A 31 15.31 -0.96 -3.61
C LEU A 31 15.57 -1.03 -2.09
N ALA A 32 14.72 -1.69 -1.32
CA ALA A 32 14.91 -1.80 0.13
C ALA A 32 16.18 -2.58 0.50
N THR A 33 16.52 -3.63 -0.26
CA THR A 33 17.76 -4.40 -0.03
C THR A 33 19.03 -3.63 -0.40
N LEU A 34 18.94 -2.64 -1.31
CA LEU A 34 20.05 -1.74 -1.61
C LEU A 34 20.26 -0.68 -0.52
N LEU A 35 19.20 -0.35 0.21
CA LEU A 35 19.19 0.72 1.19
C LEU A 35 19.30 0.22 2.64
N THR A 36 19.03 -1.06 2.89
CA THR A 36 19.01 -1.65 4.23
C THR A 36 19.78 -2.98 4.24
N GLU A 37 20.44 -3.28 5.35
CA GLU A 37 21.21 -4.53 5.50
C GLU A 37 20.34 -5.72 5.95
N SER A 38 19.02 -5.52 6.06
CA SER A 38 18.08 -6.55 6.54
C SER A 38 17.12 -7.01 5.43
N PHE A 39 17.35 -8.22 4.94
CA PHE A 39 16.46 -8.88 3.98
C PHE A 39 15.04 -9.07 4.53
N GLN A 40 14.90 -9.35 5.82
CA GLN A 40 13.59 -9.56 6.45
C GLN A 40 12.78 -8.26 6.46
N LEU A 41 13.39 -7.14 6.88
CA LEU A 41 12.70 -5.85 6.89
C LEU A 41 12.40 -5.36 5.47
N SER A 42 13.33 -5.58 4.53
CA SER A 42 13.11 -5.30 3.10
C SER A 42 11.90 -6.05 2.55
N ALA A 43 11.77 -7.34 2.88
CA ALA A 43 10.63 -8.17 2.45
C ALA A 43 9.31 -7.68 3.05
N VAL A 44 9.32 -7.30 4.34
CA VAL A 44 8.14 -6.77 5.03
C VAL A 44 7.67 -5.47 4.37
N VAL A 45 8.56 -4.50 4.17
CA VAL A 45 8.23 -3.22 3.51
C VAL A 45 7.65 -3.45 2.11
N ALA A 46 8.29 -4.31 1.33
CA ALA A 46 7.84 -4.63 -0.02
C ALA A 46 6.45 -5.30 -0.02
N ALA A 47 6.21 -6.23 0.89
CA ALA A 47 4.93 -6.94 1.01
C ALA A 47 3.79 -5.98 1.37
N PHE A 48 3.97 -5.12 2.39
CA PHE A 48 2.95 -4.14 2.77
C PHE A 48 2.66 -3.14 1.66
N GLY A 49 3.68 -2.64 0.98
CA GLY A 49 3.50 -1.74 -0.16
C GLY A 49 2.73 -2.42 -1.29
N ALA A 50 3.05 -3.68 -1.61
CA ALA A 50 2.36 -4.45 -2.64
C ALA A 50 0.89 -4.76 -2.28
N ILE A 51 0.59 -5.02 -1.00
CA ILE A 51 -0.79 -5.13 -0.50
C ILE A 51 -1.54 -3.81 -0.74
N GLY A 52 -0.91 -2.67 -0.45
CA GLY A 52 -1.50 -1.35 -0.68
C GLY A 52 -1.84 -1.12 -2.15
N VAL A 53 -0.92 -1.48 -3.06
CA VAL A 53 -1.16 -1.45 -4.52
C VAL A 53 -2.34 -2.32 -4.91
N ARG A 54 -2.45 -3.52 -4.34
CA ARG A 54 -3.53 -4.47 -4.65
C ARG A 54 -4.91 -3.96 -4.21
N ILE A 55 -4.96 -3.16 -3.17
CA ILE A 55 -6.19 -2.52 -2.70
C ILE A 55 -6.51 -1.29 -3.56
N TYR A 56 -5.49 -0.47 -3.89
CA TYR A 56 -5.68 0.78 -4.61
C TYR A 56 -6.06 0.59 -6.08
N VAL A 57 -5.41 -0.33 -6.81
CA VAL A 57 -5.60 -0.46 -8.26
C VAL A 57 -7.07 -0.77 -8.64
N PRO A 58 -7.74 -1.78 -8.05
CA PRO A 58 -9.15 -2.04 -8.35
C PRO A 58 -10.06 -0.87 -7.97
N TYR A 59 -9.79 -0.21 -6.83
CA TYR A 59 -10.50 1.00 -6.43
C TYR A 59 -10.37 2.10 -7.49
N HIS A 60 -9.14 2.36 -7.96
CA HIS A 60 -8.88 3.40 -8.93
C HIS A 60 -9.63 3.17 -10.24
N VAL A 61 -9.64 1.92 -10.73
CA VAL A 61 -10.40 1.56 -11.93
C VAL A 61 -11.91 1.68 -11.70
N SER A 62 -12.42 1.35 -10.51
CA SER A 62 -13.85 1.46 -10.19
C SER A 62 -14.36 2.91 -10.17
N VAL A 63 -13.51 3.87 -9.80
CA VAL A 63 -13.90 5.28 -9.66
C VAL A 63 -13.63 6.07 -10.93
N TRP A 64 -12.48 5.85 -11.57
CA TRP A 64 -12.00 6.70 -12.68
C TRP A 64 -11.89 5.97 -14.02
N GLY A 65 -12.20 4.67 -14.09
CA GLY A 65 -12.17 3.93 -15.35
C GLY A 65 -13.29 4.36 -16.30
N GLU A 66 -12.97 4.60 -17.57
CA GLU A 66 -13.93 4.98 -18.62
C GLU A 66 -15.15 4.05 -18.71
N ASP A 67 -14.95 2.74 -18.46
CA ASP A 67 -16.00 1.72 -18.51
C ASP A 67 -16.77 1.53 -17.18
N SER A 68 -16.36 2.19 -16.10
CA SER A 68 -16.95 1.95 -14.75
C SER A 68 -18.26 2.71 -14.51
N GLY A 69 -18.60 3.68 -15.36
CA GLY A 69 -19.70 4.61 -15.10
C GLY A 69 -19.53 5.45 -13.82
N GLY A 70 -18.33 5.46 -13.21
CA GLY A 70 -18.06 6.07 -11.91
C GLY A 70 -18.64 5.29 -10.72
N ILE A 71 -19.01 4.02 -10.91
CA ILE A 71 -19.61 3.20 -9.85
C ILE A 71 -18.49 2.71 -8.92
N ALA A 72 -18.35 3.38 -7.78
CA ALA A 72 -17.37 3.01 -6.78
C ALA A 72 -17.52 1.56 -6.31
N SER A 73 -16.40 0.86 -6.10
CA SER A 73 -16.40 -0.54 -5.60
C SER A 73 -17.14 -0.74 -4.27
N GLN A 74 -17.39 0.35 -3.51
CA GLN A 74 -18.17 0.37 -2.26
C GLN A 74 -19.67 0.16 -2.48
N SER A 75 -20.15 0.33 -3.71
CA SER A 75 -21.56 0.10 -4.07
C SER A 75 -21.94 -1.39 -4.14
N TYR A 76 -20.95 -2.29 -4.14
CA TYR A 76 -21.20 -3.73 -4.05
C TYR A 76 -21.53 -4.13 -2.61
N GLU A 77 -22.65 -4.81 -2.41
CA GLU A 77 -23.24 -5.16 -1.10
C GLU A 77 -22.29 -5.91 -0.14
N LEU A 78 -21.24 -6.56 -0.68
CA LEU A 78 -20.27 -7.37 0.08
C LEU A 78 -18.98 -6.62 0.47
N THR A 79 -18.72 -5.40 -0.03
CA THR A 79 -17.44 -4.68 0.21
C THR A 79 -17.46 -3.80 1.48
N GLY A 80 -18.63 -3.53 2.05
CA GLY A 80 -18.79 -2.71 3.26
C GLY A 80 -18.40 -1.24 3.06
N ASN A 81 -18.63 -0.41 4.08
CA ASN A 81 -18.37 1.04 4.04
C ASN A 81 -16.90 1.40 4.28
N TYR A 82 -15.98 0.76 3.55
CA TYR A 82 -14.54 0.96 3.69
C TYR A 82 -14.00 1.82 2.54
N HIS A 83 -13.18 2.82 2.88
CA HIS A 83 -12.53 3.69 1.89
C HIS A 83 -11.27 3.00 1.32
N HIS A 84 -11.48 2.09 0.37
CA HIS A 84 -10.44 1.20 -0.17
C HIS A 84 -9.31 1.99 -0.82
N GLY A 85 -9.63 3.07 -1.53
CA GLY A 85 -8.64 3.97 -2.12
C GLY A 85 -7.71 4.61 -1.10
N ALA A 86 -8.30 5.20 -0.05
CA ALA A 86 -7.56 5.82 1.03
C ALA A 86 -6.68 4.79 1.76
N ALA A 87 -7.21 3.59 2.03
CA ALA A 87 -6.46 2.52 2.69
C ALA A 87 -5.27 2.04 1.84
N GLY A 88 -5.50 1.83 0.53
CA GLY A 88 -4.47 1.39 -0.40
C GLY A 88 -3.32 2.38 -0.51
N ILE A 89 -3.61 3.67 -0.75
CA ILE A 89 -2.58 4.71 -0.83
C ILE A 89 -1.86 4.88 0.51
N ALA A 90 -2.61 4.95 1.62
CA ALA A 90 -2.02 5.12 2.95
C ALA A 90 -1.01 4.01 3.26
N LEU A 91 -1.31 2.77 2.87
CA LEU A 91 -0.43 1.63 3.10
C LEU A 91 0.84 1.67 2.22
N VAL A 92 0.71 2.09 0.95
CA VAL A 92 1.88 2.30 0.07
C VAL A 92 2.81 3.36 0.67
N VAL A 93 2.25 4.51 1.05
CA VAL A 93 3.06 5.61 1.58
C VAL A 93 3.64 5.27 2.96
N ALA A 94 2.88 4.60 3.82
CA ALA A 94 3.39 4.09 5.09
C ALA A 94 4.59 3.15 4.90
N SER A 95 4.59 2.33 3.84
CA SER A 95 5.70 1.43 3.51
C SER A 95 6.96 2.21 3.10
N PHE A 96 6.82 3.27 2.30
CA PHE A 96 7.93 4.18 2.00
C PHE A 96 8.43 4.93 3.24
N ALA A 97 7.53 5.38 4.11
CA ALA A 97 7.88 6.06 5.35
C ALA A 97 8.62 5.12 6.31
N ALA A 98 8.18 3.87 6.43
CA ALA A 98 8.91 2.82 7.16
C ALA A 98 10.34 2.67 6.60
N LEU A 99 10.48 2.55 5.29
CA LEU A 99 11.79 2.41 4.68
C LEU A 99 12.68 3.63 4.94
N ALA A 100 12.15 4.83 4.76
CA ALA A 100 12.89 6.06 5.02
C ALA A 100 13.37 6.13 6.48
N ALA A 101 12.53 5.73 7.43
CA ALA A 101 12.90 5.66 8.84
C ALA A 101 13.95 4.57 9.12
N LEU A 102 13.90 3.43 8.43
CA LEU A 102 14.92 2.38 8.53
C LEU A 102 16.28 2.84 7.97
N VAL A 103 16.26 3.62 6.89
CA VAL A 103 17.49 4.16 6.26
C VAL A 103 18.08 5.30 7.07
N ALA A 104 17.25 6.14 7.67
CA ALA A 104 17.69 7.26 8.51
C ALA A 104 18.06 6.84 9.95
N GLY A 105 17.66 5.64 10.36
CA GLY A 105 17.95 5.09 11.68
C GLY A 105 19.39 4.56 11.79
N PRO A 106 19.86 4.28 13.02
CA PRO A 106 21.15 3.64 13.24
C PRO A 106 21.23 2.29 12.52
N SER A 107 22.44 1.95 12.09
CA SER A 107 22.70 0.76 11.27
C SER A 107 22.30 -0.53 12.00
N VAL A 108 21.93 -1.58 11.25
CA VAL A 108 21.51 -2.86 11.83
C VAL A 108 22.60 -3.46 12.72
N HIS A 109 23.86 -3.17 12.38
CA HIS A 109 25.03 -3.55 13.16
C HIS A 109 25.11 -2.84 14.52
N GLU A 110 24.72 -1.56 14.61
CA GLU A 110 24.60 -0.83 15.87
C GLU A 110 23.45 -1.38 16.72
N ILE A 111 22.30 -1.68 16.10
CA ILE A 111 21.12 -2.26 16.78
C ILE A 111 21.45 -3.59 17.48
N PHE A 112 22.18 -4.48 16.81
CA PHE A 112 22.61 -5.75 17.40
C PHE A 112 23.72 -5.59 18.44
N ALA A 113 24.62 -4.62 18.26
CA ALA A 113 25.72 -4.37 19.19
C ALA A 113 25.24 -3.74 20.50
N THR A 114 24.22 -2.88 20.47
CA THR A 114 23.69 -2.20 21.66
C THR A 114 22.42 -2.85 22.22
N GLY A 115 21.84 -3.83 21.50
CA GLY A 115 20.56 -4.45 21.88
C GLY A 115 19.36 -3.51 21.78
N THR A 116 19.51 -2.30 21.24
CA THR A 116 18.42 -1.34 21.12
C THR A 116 17.55 -1.66 19.92
N THR A 117 16.41 -2.29 20.15
CA THR A 117 15.32 -2.53 19.17
C THR A 117 14.64 -1.24 18.65
N SER A 118 15.18 -0.06 18.99
CA SER A 118 14.54 1.25 18.81
C SER A 118 14.31 1.62 17.34
N ALA A 119 15.16 1.20 16.40
CA ALA A 119 14.99 1.57 14.99
C ALA A 119 13.81 0.86 14.33
N VAL A 120 13.56 -0.42 14.66
CA VAL A 120 12.40 -1.16 14.14
C VAL A 120 11.10 -0.58 14.70
N TYR A 121 11.04 -0.33 16.01
CA TYR A 121 9.88 0.31 16.62
C TYR A 121 9.68 1.75 16.15
N GLY A 122 10.77 2.49 15.90
CA GLY A 122 10.75 3.82 15.30
C GLY A 122 10.17 3.81 13.89
N ALA A 123 10.63 2.90 13.03
CA ALA A 123 10.12 2.75 11.67
C ALA A 123 8.64 2.34 11.65
N LEU A 124 8.22 1.43 12.54
CA LEU A 124 6.82 1.07 12.71
C LEU A 124 5.98 2.27 13.19
N GLY A 125 6.48 3.02 14.17
CA GLY A 125 5.81 4.22 14.68
C GLY A 125 5.62 5.29 13.60
N VAL A 126 6.65 5.55 12.79
CA VAL A 126 6.60 6.48 11.66
C VAL A 126 5.59 6.00 10.62
N ALA A 127 5.64 4.72 10.24
CA ALA A 127 4.74 4.14 9.26
C ALA A 127 3.27 4.22 9.70
N LEU A 128 2.98 3.90 10.96
CA LEU A 128 1.63 3.98 11.53
C LEU A 128 1.14 5.43 11.60
N ALA A 129 1.98 6.37 12.05
CA ALA A 129 1.62 7.78 12.14
C ALA A 129 1.34 8.38 10.76
N VAL A 130 2.25 8.16 9.80
CA VAL A 130 2.11 8.66 8.42
C VAL A 130 0.92 8.00 7.73
N GLY A 131 0.77 6.68 7.85
CA GLY A 131 -0.35 5.93 7.27
C GLY A 131 -1.70 6.38 7.84
N ALA A 132 -1.82 6.52 9.16
CA ALA A 132 -3.04 7.00 9.78
C ALA A 132 -3.40 8.43 9.37
N ALA A 133 -2.41 9.34 9.37
CA ALA A 133 -2.61 10.72 8.94
C ALA A 133 -3.08 10.79 7.47
N LEU A 134 -2.41 10.07 6.57
CA LEU A 134 -2.80 10.00 5.16
C LEU A 134 -4.16 9.37 4.96
N PHE A 135 -4.48 8.30 5.69
CA PHE A 135 -5.80 7.69 5.62
C PHE A 135 -6.90 8.70 6.01
N VAL A 136 -6.72 9.43 7.11
CA VAL A 136 -7.69 10.44 7.57
C VAL A 136 -7.84 11.60 6.57
N LEU A 137 -6.75 12.01 5.92
CA LEU A 137 -6.81 13.02 4.87
C LEU A 137 -7.52 12.47 3.62
N LEU A 138 -7.07 11.34 3.10
CA LEU A 138 -7.56 10.77 1.85
C LEU A 138 -9.00 10.29 1.95
N ARG A 139 -9.46 9.80 3.10
CA ARG A 139 -10.86 9.40 3.26
C ARG A 139 -11.83 10.59 3.07
N THR A 140 -11.36 11.82 3.27
CA THR A 140 -12.16 13.04 3.07
C THR A 140 -12.01 13.64 1.68
N ALA A 141 -10.88 13.39 1.02
CA ALA A 141 -10.56 13.97 -0.28
C ALA A 141 -10.96 13.07 -1.45
N LEU A 142 -10.94 11.75 -1.26
CA LEU A 142 -11.24 10.78 -2.29
C LEU A 142 -12.74 10.45 -2.30
N PRO A 143 -13.32 10.24 -3.50
CA PRO A 143 -14.71 9.80 -3.63
C PRO A 143 -14.86 8.41 -3.00
N SER A 144 -15.94 8.25 -2.23
CA SER A 144 -16.36 6.98 -1.64
C SER A 144 -16.91 6.07 -2.72
#